data_AF-A0A356MIT1-F1
#
_entry.id   AF-A0A356MIT1-F1
#
_cell.length_a   1.000
_cell.length_b   1.000
_cell.length_c   1.000
_cell.angle_alpha   90.00
_cell.angle_beta   90.00
_cell.angle_gamma   90.00
#
_symmetry.space_group_name_H-M   'P 1'
#
loop_
_entity.id
_entity.type
_entity.pdbx_description
1 polymer ?
#
loop_
_entity_poly.entity_id
_entity_poly.type
_entity_poly.pdbx_seq_one_letter_code
_entity_poly.pdbx_strand_id
1 'polypeptide(L)'
;MKPLKEQYSDKLKKILELSKYKNNNVCWNQNELAFVLKTSKQNVSRWLKKVHCPDPLAMERIDELLEKLTSLEKKLTPKEKG
;
A
#
# COMPACT_ATOMS: atom_id res chain seq x y z
N MET A 1 -13.27 19.87 -7.51
CA MET A 1 -13.03 19.15 -6.23
C MET A 1 -13.61 17.75 -6.37
N LYS A 2 -12.82 16.68 -6.21
CA LYS A 2 -13.35 15.30 -6.30
C LYS A 2 -14.25 15.02 -5.09
N PRO A 3 -15.42 14.36 -5.28
CA PRO A 3 -16.34 14.07 -4.20
C PRO A 3 -15.66 13.19 -3.14
N LEU A 4 -15.96 13.46 -1.86
CA LEU A 4 -15.38 12.75 -0.70
C LEU A 4 -15.39 11.22 -0.88
N LYS A 5 -16.47 10.65 -1.42
CA LYS A 5 -16.62 9.22 -1.75
C LYS A 5 -15.51 8.65 -2.64
N GLU A 6 -15.01 9.44 -3.59
CA GLU A 6 -14.03 9.01 -4.58
C GLU A 6 -12.61 9.03 -4.01
N GLN A 7 -12.28 10.04 -3.20
CA GLN A 7 -11.02 10.06 -2.44
C GLN A 7 -10.92 8.89 -1.45
N TYR A 8 -12.04 8.49 -0.84
CA TYR A 8 -12.07 7.30 0.01
C TYR A 8 -11.77 6.02 -0.77
N SER A 9 -12.21 5.93 -2.02
CA SER A 9 -11.93 4.76 -2.87
C SER A 9 -10.45 4.65 -3.23
N ASP A 10 -9.79 5.75 -3.58
CA ASP A 10 -8.38 5.73 -3.98
C ASP A 10 -7.47 5.30 -2.83
N LYS A 11 -7.70 5.85 -1.63
CA LYS A 11 -6.92 5.52 -0.43
C LYS A 11 -6.99 4.03 -0.08
N LEU A 12 -8.20 3.47 -0.12
CA LEU A 12 -8.41 2.05 0.16
C LEU A 12 -7.84 1.15 -0.94
N LYS A 13 -7.88 1.60 -2.21
CA LYS A 13 -7.24 0.88 -3.33
C LYS A 13 -5.74 0.74 -3.11
N LYS A 14 -5.04 1.81 -2.71
CA LYS A 14 -3.59 1.76 -2.46
C LYS A 14 -3.19 0.75 -1.38
N ILE A 15 -3.94 0.65 -0.28
CA ILE A 15 -3.70 -0.36 0.76
C ILE A 15 -3.96 -1.78 0.25
N LEU A 16 -5.04 -1.96 -0.49
CA LEU A 16 -5.36 -3.26 -1.07
C LEU A 16 -4.31 -3.68 -2.11
N GLU A 17 -3.81 -2.73 -2.89
CA GLU A 17 -2.71 -2.95 -3.83
C GLU A 17 -1.45 -3.33 -3.08
N LEU A 18 -1.05 -2.57 -2.05
CA LEU A 18 0.09 -2.88 -1.19
C LEU A 18 -0.02 -4.26 -0.51
N SER A 19 -1.21 -4.64 -0.05
CA SER A 19 -1.46 -5.96 0.57
C SER A 19 -1.49 -7.10 -0.45
N LYS A 20 -1.79 -6.82 -1.72
CA LYS A 20 -1.76 -7.79 -2.82
C LYS A 20 -0.42 -7.79 -3.54
N TYR A 21 0.41 -6.78 -3.29
CA TYR A 21 1.69 -6.60 -3.92
C TYR A 21 2.59 -7.76 -3.53
N LYS A 22 2.77 -8.68 -4.47
CA LYS A 22 3.51 -9.92 -4.30
C LYS A 22 4.71 -9.90 -5.23
N ASN A 23 5.63 -8.99 -4.96
CA ASN A 23 6.86 -8.89 -5.72
C ASN A 23 7.95 -9.73 -5.04
N ASN A 24 8.64 -10.58 -5.80
CA ASN A 24 9.79 -11.39 -5.37
C ASN A 24 9.63 -12.11 -4.02
N ASN A 25 8.54 -12.88 -3.83
CA ASN A 25 8.24 -13.66 -2.62
C ASN A 25 7.89 -12.88 -1.35
N VAL A 26 7.77 -11.55 -1.41
CA VAL A 26 7.40 -10.76 -0.24
C VAL A 26 5.88 -10.56 -0.24
N CYS A 27 5.18 -11.41 0.49
CA CYS A 27 3.74 -11.31 0.73
C CYS A 27 3.53 -10.66 2.10
N TRP A 28 3.33 -9.33 2.14
CA TRP A 28 3.23 -8.63 3.42
C TRP A 28 1.96 -9.01 4.17
N ASN A 29 2.14 -9.60 5.34
CA ASN A 29 1.03 -9.89 6.24
C ASN A 29 0.60 -8.62 7.00
N GLN A 30 -0.57 -8.67 7.66
CA GLN A 30 -1.11 -7.51 8.38
C GLN A 30 -0.17 -6.97 9.48
N ASN A 31 0.69 -7.82 10.08
CA ASN A 31 1.64 -7.38 11.08
C ASN A 31 2.82 -6.63 10.44
N GLU A 32 3.34 -7.11 9.32
CA GLU A 32 4.38 -6.41 8.57
C GLU A 32 3.87 -5.07 8.04
N LEU A 33 2.67 -5.06 7.45
CA LEU A 33 2.01 -3.82 7.05
C LEU A 33 1.86 -2.86 8.22
N ALA A 34 1.44 -3.34 9.39
CA ALA A 34 1.31 -2.51 10.58
C ALA A 34 2.66 -1.92 11.02
N PHE A 35 3.71 -2.75 11.03
CA PHE A 35 5.05 -2.34 11.39
C PHE A 35 5.61 -1.28 10.43
N VAL A 36 5.54 -1.53 9.12
CA VAL A 36 6.08 -0.63 8.10
C VAL A 36 5.28 0.66 8.02
N LEU A 37 3.95 0.59 8.15
CA LEU A 37 3.06 1.75 8.19
C LEU A 37 3.04 2.46 9.55
N LYS A 38 3.85 2.00 10.52
CA LYS A 38 3.91 2.52 11.90
C LYS A 38 2.53 2.70 12.52
N THR A 39 1.70 1.68 12.37
CA THR A 39 0.31 1.67 12.84
C THR A 39 0.01 0.34 13.53
N SER A 40 -1.20 0.19 14.04
CA SER A 40 -1.65 -1.04 14.68
C SER A 40 -2.22 -2.02 13.65
N LYS A 41 -2.00 -3.32 13.85
CA LYS A 41 -2.64 -4.40 13.06
C LYS A 41 -4.16 -4.22 12.97
N GLN A 42 -4.78 -3.75 14.04
CA GLN A 42 -6.22 -3.45 14.06
C GLN A 42 -6.59 -2.37 13.03
N ASN A 43 -5.79 -1.31 12.90
CA ASN A 43 -6.01 -0.27 11.90
C ASN A 43 -5.87 -0.82 10.49
N VAL A 44 -4.80 -1.58 10.21
CA VAL A 44 -4.62 -2.27 8.92
C VAL A 44 -5.82 -3.16 8.60
N SER A 45 -6.30 -3.95 9.57
CA SER A 45 -7.48 -4.80 9.39
C SER A 45 -8.75 -3.99 9.10
N ARG A 46 -8.98 -2.88 9.81
CA ARG A 46 -10.11 -1.97 9.54
C ARG A 46 -10.02 -1.36 8.15
N TRP A 47 -8.83 -0.99 7.69
CA TRP A 47 -8.60 -0.45 6.35
C TRP A 47 -8.89 -1.50 5.27
N LEU A 48 -8.37 -2.71 5.43
CA LEU A 48 -8.62 -3.82 4.51
C LEU A 48 -10.11 -4.19 4.44
N LYS A 49 -10.83 -4.11 5.56
CA LYS A 49 -12.29 -4.31 5.62
C LYS A 49 -13.10 -3.10 5.16
N LYS A 50 -12.45 -2.00 4.74
CA LYS A 50 -13.10 -0.74 4.34
C LYS A 50 -13.99 -0.13 5.44
N VAL A 51 -13.74 -0.47 6.70
CA VAL A 51 -14.48 0.01 7.87
C VAL A 51 -13.96 1.39 8.29
N HIS A 52 -12.66 1.63 8.11
CA HIS A 52 -12.01 2.88 8.45
C HIS A 52 -11.04 3.28 7.34
N CYS A 53 -10.76 4.58 7.24
CA CYS A 53 -9.76 5.08 6.30
C CYS A 53 -8.40 5.21 6.96
N PRO A 54 -7.31 5.03 6.20
CA PRO A 54 -5.98 5.37 6.69
C PRO A 54 -5.88 6.87 6.97
N ASP A 55 -5.22 7.19 8.08
CA ASP A 55 -4.86 8.54 8.46
C ASP A 55 -3.89 9.15 7.42
N PRO A 56 -3.82 10.49 7.29
CA PRO A 56 -2.92 11.15 6.35
C PRO A 56 -1.46 10.67 6.45
N LEU A 57 -0.96 10.50 7.67
CA LEU A 57 0.40 10.01 7.91
C LEU A 57 0.60 8.57 7.40
N ALA A 58 -0.40 7.70 7.60
CA ALA A 58 -0.35 6.33 7.09
C ALA A 58 -0.42 6.33 5.55
N MET A 59 -1.23 7.22 4.97
CA MET A 59 -1.33 7.40 3.52
C MET A 59 -0.01 7.80 2.88
N GLU A 60 0.71 8.78 3.44
CA GLU A 60 2.03 9.17 2.95
C GLU A 60 3.00 7.97 2.95
N ARG A 61 2.99 7.17 4.03
CA ARG A 61 3.81 5.96 4.12
C ARG A 61 3.44 4.91 3.08
N ILE A 62 2.15 4.71 2.81
CA ILE A 62 1.68 3.78 1.78
C ILE A 62 2.17 4.22 0.40
N ASP A 63 2.08 5.52 0.09
CA ASP A 63 2.58 6.07 -1.17
C ASP A 63 4.10 5.89 -1.29
N GLU A 64 4.88 6.23 -0.26
CA GLU A 64 6.33 6.02 -0.25
C GLU A 64 6.71 4.55 -0.50
N LEU A 65 5.97 3.61 0.09
CA LEU A 65 6.23 2.18 -0.09
C LEU A 65 5.87 1.71 -1.49
N LEU A 66 4.70 2.07 -2.02
CA LEU A 66 4.31 1.72 -3.38
C LEU A 66 5.32 2.24 -4.40
N GLU A 67 5.82 3.47 -4.23
CA GLU A 67 6.83 4.05 -5.11
C GLU A 67 8.17 3.30 -5.02
N LYS A 68 8.64 2.99 -3.81
CA LYS A 68 9.86 2.19 -3.60
C LYS A 68 9.74 0.81 -4.22
N LEU A 69 8.62 0.14 -4.00
CA LEU A 69 8.35 -1.19 -4.53
C LEU A 69 8.32 -1.18 -6.07
N THR A 70 7.59 -0.24 -6.67
CA THR A 70 7.56 -0.03 -8.13
C THR A 70 8.95 0.31 -8.70
N SER A 71 9.73 1.10 -7.98
CA SER A 71 11.11 1.44 -8.36
C SER A 71 12.05 0.24 -8.28
N LEU A 72 11.86 -0.65 -7.30
CA LEU A 72 12.60 -1.89 -7.18
C LEU A 72 12.23 -2.87 -8.30
N GLU A 73 10.96 -3.02 -8.67
CA GLU A 73 10.56 -3.82 -9.85
C GLU A 73 11.27 -3.35 -11.11
N LYS A 74 11.23 -2.05 -11.39
CA LYS A 74 11.88 -1.48 -12.58
C LYS A 74 13.39 -1.72 -12.62
N LYS A 75 14.05 -1.81 -11.47
CA LYS A 75 15.48 -2.13 -11.37
C LYS A 75 15.76 -3.63 -11.50
N LEU A 76 14.83 -4.48 -11.05
CA LEU A 76 14.94 -5.94 -11.10
C LEU A 76 14.47 -6.54 -12.43
N THR A 77 13.73 -5.81 -13.24
CA THR A 77 13.53 -6.10 -14.67
C THR A 77 14.59 -5.34 -15.46
N PRO A 78 15.81 -5.87 -15.66
CA PRO A 78 16.66 -5.35 -16.70
C PRO A 78 15.87 -5.49 -18.01
N LYS A 79 15.57 -4.35 -18.64
CA LYS A 79 15.20 -4.33 -20.05
C LYS A 79 16.22 -5.21 -20.78
N GLU A 80 15.72 -6.30 -21.35
CA GLU A 80 16.40 -7.00 -22.43
C GLU A 80 16.94 -5.95 -23.39
N LYS A 81 18.26 -6.00 -23.64
CA LYS A 81 18.84 -5.39 -24.84
C LYS A 81 18.24 -6.15 -26.03
N GLY A 82 17.31 -5.51 -26.73
CA GLY A 82 16.93 -5.82 -28.10
C GLY A 82 17.30 -4.63 -28.97
#